data_AF-A0A4Y7TCM2-F1
#
_entry.id   AF-A0A4Y7TCM2-F1
#
_cell.length_a   1.000
_cell.length_b   1.000
_cell.length_c   1.000
_cell.angle_alpha   90.00
_cell.angle_beta   90.00
_cell.angle_gamma   90.00
#
_symmetry.space_group_name_H-M   'P 1'
#
loop_
_entity.id
_entity.type
_entity.pdbx_description
1 polymer ?
#
loop_
_entity_poly.entity_id
_entity_poly.type
_entity_poly.pdbx_seq_one_letter_code
_entity_poly.pdbx_strand_id
1 'polypeptide(L)'
;MHELSASSTPGSDAVFRTALNELERASTEHFLDLEASSATLALLNHSASWQQSNLWNQAIVHSAGFSVDRLKASLAQAASVFKLAEIRSGVDAVTEKCFDYSRLVHVSAAIAPDAADPAYQLWILDLLQKGMPESIPVARRMPSTSDTPAIITLVQAFRSGILTSCIFPRAPTSGMYKFLIGLAHALNNRRQLSPTPDLPSIKDAIWACIAAAIPLWETDFSAHTDYDPRPDRICQIVYICFLSGDLSRCAGLFASLSSTDTVNVEQIVQHVKVIHLPLIKALNFLFTEHILDMAPHWPILEPFRSFLARTLLLATHLRDHFKAHSPVSRTTHMATSLPKVGLKEGLAWAKRLVENVSQWIL
;
A
#
# COMPACT_ATOMS: atom_id res chain seq x y z
N MET A 1 -8.67 -20.47 -43.52
CA MET A 1 -7.73 -20.71 -42.41
C MET A 1 -7.93 -22.15 -41.99
N HIS A 2 -6.98 -23.02 -42.31
CA HIS A 2 -7.00 -24.41 -41.87
C HIS A 2 -6.51 -24.46 -40.42
N GLU A 3 -7.36 -24.89 -39.50
CA GLU A 3 -6.95 -25.33 -38.17
C GLU A 3 -6.03 -26.55 -38.36
N LEU A 4 -4.73 -26.35 -38.18
CA LEU A 4 -3.78 -27.44 -37.97
C LEU A 4 -4.07 -28.01 -36.58
N SER A 5 -5.03 -28.93 -36.52
CA SER A 5 -5.23 -29.80 -35.37
C SER A 5 -3.95 -30.61 -35.18
N ALA A 6 -3.12 -30.19 -34.23
CA ALA A 6 -1.96 -30.95 -33.78
C ALA A 6 -2.47 -32.29 -33.22
N SER A 7 -2.42 -33.35 -34.02
CA SER A 7 -2.78 -34.68 -33.56
C SER A 7 -1.74 -35.13 -32.54
N SER A 8 -2.12 -35.20 -31.27
CA SER A 8 -1.27 -35.84 -30.26
C SER A 8 -1.00 -37.28 -30.71
N THR A 9 0.26 -37.69 -30.66
CA THR A 9 0.59 -39.09 -30.91
C THR A 9 0.07 -39.91 -29.72
N PRO A 10 -0.68 -41.01 -29.93
CA PRO A 10 -1.32 -41.77 -28.84
C PRO A 10 -0.38 -42.18 -27.68
N GLY A 11 0.94 -42.23 -27.92
CA GLY A 11 1.95 -42.52 -26.91
C GLY A 11 2.24 -41.37 -25.94
N SER A 12 2.09 -40.09 -26.33
CA SER A 12 2.44 -38.95 -25.47
C SER A 12 1.48 -38.81 -24.28
N ASP A 13 0.18 -39.04 -24.51
CA ASP A 13 -0.86 -38.92 -23.48
C ASP A 13 -0.71 -40.02 -22.41
N ALA A 14 -0.31 -41.24 -22.80
CA ALA A 14 -0.09 -42.33 -21.85
C ALA A 14 1.11 -42.08 -20.92
N VAL A 15 2.20 -41.55 -21.47
CA VAL A 15 3.38 -41.15 -20.69
C VAL A 15 3.02 -40.01 -19.74
N PHE A 16 2.29 -39.00 -20.22
CA PHE A 16 1.85 -37.89 -19.40
C PHE A 16 0.99 -38.34 -18.22
N ARG A 17 -0.02 -39.18 -18.47
CA ARG A 17 -0.89 -39.71 -17.41
C ARG A 17 -0.13 -40.52 -16.38
N THR A 18 0.86 -41.30 -16.80
CA THR A 18 1.71 -42.07 -15.88
C THR A 18 2.48 -41.11 -14.97
N ALA A 19 3.14 -40.10 -15.54
CA ALA A 19 3.87 -39.10 -14.78
C ALA A 19 2.96 -38.25 -13.86
N LEU A 20 1.73 -37.93 -14.29
CA LEU A 20 0.76 -37.23 -13.47
C LEU A 20 0.30 -38.08 -12.28
N ASN A 21 0.03 -39.37 -12.49
CA ASN A 21 -0.35 -40.28 -11.40
C ASN A 21 0.78 -40.44 -10.37
N GLU A 22 2.05 -40.48 -10.83
CA GLU A 22 3.21 -40.50 -9.94
C GLU A 22 3.31 -39.20 -9.12
N LEU A 23 3.06 -38.06 -9.76
CA LEU A 23 3.03 -36.75 -9.09
C LEU A 23 1.89 -36.63 -8.08
N GLU A 24 0.70 -37.14 -8.41
CA GLU A 24 -0.44 -37.21 -7.48
C GLU A 24 -0.08 -38.02 -6.24
N ARG A 25 0.50 -39.21 -6.41
CA ARG A 25 0.97 -40.04 -5.30
C ARG A 25 2.02 -39.32 -4.45
N ALA A 26 3.02 -38.71 -5.08
CA ALA A 26 4.05 -37.96 -4.38
C ALA A 26 3.47 -36.78 -3.58
N SER A 27 2.47 -36.08 -4.14
CA SER A 27 1.84 -34.92 -3.48
C SER A 27 1.03 -35.29 -2.22
N THR A 28 0.46 -36.49 -2.18
CA THR A 28 -0.25 -37.00 -0.99
C THR A 28 0.69 -37.37 0.15
N GLU A 29 1.96 -37.66 -0.11
CA GLU A 29 2.93 -38.09 0.89
C GLU A 29 3.61 -36.92 1.63
N HIS A 30 3.12 -35.68 1.47
CA HIS A 30 3.53 -34.46 2.20
C HIS A 30 5.01 -34.05 2.11
N PHE A 31 5.83 -34.75 1.32
CA PHE A 31 7.15 -34.26 0.92
C PHE A 31 6.98 -33.29 -0.25
N LEU A 32 7.01 -31.99 0.04
CA LEU A 32 7.19 -30.93 -0.96
C LEU A 32 8.62 -30.97 -1.49
N ASP A 33 8.95 -32.03 -2.22
CA ASP A 33 10.30 -32.32 -2.67
C ASP A 33 10.67 -31.48 -3.91
N LEU A 34 11.95 -31.17 -4.05
CA LEU A 34 12.48 -30.46 -5.22
C LEU A 34 12.17 -31.23 -6.51
N GLU A 35 12.16 -32.56 -6.43
CA GLU A 35 11.89 -33.47 -7.53
C GLU A 35 10.45 -33.35 -8.04
N ALA A 36 9.46 -33.31 -7.13
CA ALA A 36 8.07 -33.11 -7.49
C ALA A 36 7.84 -31.75 -8.18
N SER A 37 8.55 -30.70 -7.73
CA SER A 37 8.51 -29.39 -8.38
C SER A 37 9.10 -29.42 -9.79
N SER A 38 10.21 -30.14 -10.00
CA SER A 38 10.84 -30.29 -11.31
C SER A 38 9.95 -31.08 -12.29
N ALA A 39 9.37 -32.19 -11.84
CA ALA A 39 8.45 -33.01 -12.63
C ALA A 39 7.20 -32.23 -13.03
N THR A 40 6.59 -31.49 -12.08
CA THR A 40 5.45 -30.60 -12.37
C THR A 40 5.79 -29.59 -13.46
N LEU A 41 6.96 -28.93 -13.36
CA LEU A 41 7.39 -27.94 -14.36
C LEU A 41 7.61 -28.56 -15.73
N ALA A 42 8.20 -29.76 -15.81
CA ALA A 42 8.36 -30.49 -17.06
C ALA A 42 6.99 -30.80 -17.70
N LEU A 43 6.02 -31.28 -16.92
CA LEU A 43 4.66 -31.55 -17.40
C LEU A 43 3.96 -30.28 -17.92
N LEU A 44 4.09 -29.15 -17.23
CA LEU A 44 3.54 -27.86 -17.67
C LEU A 44 4.16 -27.42 -19.01
N ASN A 45 5.48 -27.50 -19.13
CA ASN A 45 6.19 -27.13 -20.35
C ASN A 45 5.81 -28.03 -21.53
N HIS A 46 5.71 -29.34 -21.31
CA HIS A 46 5.27 -30.28 -22.35
C HIS A 46 3.82 -30.02 -22.77
N SER A 47 2.91 -29.83 -21.82
CA SER A 47 1.51 -29.50 -22.09
C SER A 47 1.37 -28.23 -22.92
N ALA A 48 2.15 -27.19 -22.59
CA ALA A 48 2.21 -25.95 -23.37
C ALA A 48 2.77 -26.20 -24.78
N SER A 49 3.86 -26.95 -24.92
CA SER A 49 4.47 -27.26 -26.22
C SER A 49 3.54 -28.06 -27.15
N TRP A 50 2.69 -28.91 -26.58
CA TRP A 50 1.69 -29.70 -27.31
C TRP A 50 0.34 -29.00 -27.45
N GLN A 51 0.21 -27.78 -26.91
CA GLN A 51 -1.04 -27.02 -26.89
C GLN A 51 -2.22 -27.80 -26.27
N GLN A 52 -1.94 -28.59 -25.23
CA GLN A 52 -2.94 -29.39 -24.50
C GLN A 52 -3.30 -28.72 -23.17
N SER A 53 -4.23 -27.77 -23.20
CA SER A 53 -4.69 -27.01 -22.01
C SER A 53 -5.26 -27.91 -20.90
N ASN A 54 -5.96 -28.99 -21.26
CA ASN A 54 -6.50 -29.95 -20.29
C ASN A 54 -5.40 -30.60 -19.44
N LEU A 55 -4.28 -30.99 -20.06
CA LEU A 55 -3.14 -31.58 -19.36
C LEU A 55 -2.42 -30.54 -18.51
N TRP A 56 -2.31 -29.31 -19.03
CA TRP A 56 -1.76 -28.19 -18.28
C TRP A 56 -2.57 -27.90 -17.00
N ASN A 57 -3.90 -27.87 -17.10
CA ASN A 57 -4.80 -27.67 -15.97
C ASN A 57 -4.67 -28.76 -14.90
N GLN A 58 -4.43 -30.01 -15.30
CA GLN A 58 -4.20 -31.09 -14.35
C GLN A 58 -2.86 -30.94 -13.65
N ALA A 59 -1.80 -30.61 -14.39
CA ALA A 59 -0.46 -30.46 -13.82
C ALA A 59 -0.32 -29.26 -12.88
N ILE A 60 -0.90 -28.10 -13.21
CA ILE A 60 -0.66 -26.86 -12.45
C ILE A 60 -1.16 -26.97 -11.00
N VAL A 61 -2.14 -27.83 -10.74
CA VAL A 61 -2.72 -28.10 -9.41
C VAL A 61 -1.71 -28.69 -8.42
N HIS A 62 -0.57 -29.18 -8.91
CA HIS A 62 0.55 -29.69 -8.12
C HIS A 62 1.67 -28.65 -7.92
N SER A 63 1.50 -27.42 -8.39
CA SER A 63 2.47 -26.32 -8.24
C SER A 63 2.54 -25.73 -6.83
N ALA A 64 1.93 -26.35 -5.82
CA ALA A 64 1.95 -25.88 -4.43
C ALA A 64 3.39 -25.65 -3.92
N GLY A 65 4.33 -26.51 -4.33
CA GLY A 65 5.75 -26.37 -3.99
C GLY A 65 6.54 -25.32 -4.79
N PHE A 66 5.93 -24.64 -5.77
CA PHE A 66 6.64 -23.64 -6.58
C PHE A 66 6.98 -22.41 -5.75
N SER A 67 8.10 -21.77 -6.10
CA SER A 67 8.30 -20.36 -5.75
C SER A 67 7.29 -19.49 -6.50
N VAL A 68 7.00 -18.31 -5.95
CA VAL A 68 6.11 -17.33 -6.59
C VAL A 68 6.55 -17.00 -8.01
N ASP A 69 7.86 -16.80 -8.23
CA ASP A 69 8.42 -16.50 -9.55
C ASP A 69 8.22 -17.64 -10.56
N ARG A 70 8.39 -18.90 -10.12
CA ARG A 70 8.20 -20.07 -10.98
C ARG A 70 6.72 -20.22 -11.37
N LEU A 71 5.81 -20.07 -10.41
CA LEU A 71 4.37 -20.11 -10.67
C LEU A 71 3.94 -19.00 -11.64
N LYS A 72 4.43 -17.77 -11.41
CA LYS A 72 4.19 -16.62 -12.30
C LYS A 72 4.68 -16.89 -13.72
N ALA A 73 5.88 -17.44 -13.88
CA ALA A 73 6.43 -17.76 -15.20
C ALA A 73 5.59 -18.82 -15.93
N SER A 74 5.16 -19.88 -15.23
CA SER A 74 4.31 -20.93 -15.81
C SER A 74 2.94 -20.38 -16.23
N LEU A 75 2.34 -19.49 -15.45
CA LEU A 75 1.07 -18.84 -15.78
C LEU A 75 1.19 -17.90 -16.98
N ALA A 76 2.24 -17.07 -17.03
CA ALA A 76 2.50 -16.19 -18.16
C ALA A 76 2.77 -16.98 -19.46
N GLN A 77 3.50 -18.10 -19.36
CA GLN A 77 3.68 -19.00 -20.50
C GLN A 77 2.35 -19.59 -20.95
N ALA A 78 1.51 -20.06 -20.02
CA ALA A 78 0.19 -20.60 -20.34
C ALA A 78 -0.70 -19.56 -21.01
N ALA A 79 -0.74 -18.32 -20.49
CA ALA A 79 -1.52 -17.23 -21.07
C ALA A 79 -1.04 -16.80 -22.46
N SER A 80 0.23 -17.01 -22.79
CA SER A 80 0.76 -16.73 -24.14
C SER A 80 0.52 -17.86 -25.15
N VAL A 81 0.20 -19.08 -24.69
CA VAL A 81 -0.05 -20.25 -25.54
C VAL A 81 -1.54 -20.58 -25.66
N PHE A 82 -2.29 -20.43 -24.58
CA PHE A 82 -3.70 -20.81 -24.45
C PHE A 82 -4.61 -19.59 -24.30
N LYS A 83 -5.89 -19.76 -24.58
CA LYS A 83 -6.88 -18.75 -24.19
C LYS A 83 -7.14 -18.81 -22.68
N LEU A 84 -7.41 -17.68 -22.03
CA LEU A 84 -7.69 -17.64 -20.58
C LEU A 84 -8.83 -18.58 -20.17
N ALA A 85 -9.89 -18.72 -20.97
CA ALA A 85 -10.97 -19.68 -20.71
C ALA A 85 -10.48 -21.13 -20.62
N GLU A 86 -9.46 -21.50 -21.39
CA GLU A 86 -8.95 -22.88 -21.46
C GLU A 86 -8.12 -23.24 -20.24
N ILE A 87 -7.49 -22.26 -19.57
CA ILE A 87 -6.66 -22.49 -18.38
C ILE A 87 -7.37 -22.15 -17.06
N ARG A 88 -8.62 -21.67 -17.14
CA ARG A 88 -9.38 -21.19 -16.00
C ARG A 88 -9.49 -22.21 -14.87
N SER A 89 -9.85 -23.46 -15.18
CA SER A 89 -10.05 -24.49 -14.15
C SER A 89 -8.75 -24.82 -13.40
N GLY A 90 -7.60 -24.80 -14.08
CA GLY A 90 -6.30 -24.99 -13.44
C GLY A 90 -5.94 -23.82 -12.52
N VAL A 91 -6.18 -22.58 -12.97
CA VAL A 91 -5.97 -21.38 -12.16
C VAL A 91 -6.88 -21.41 -10.91
N ASP A 92 -8.17 -21.69 -11.07
CA ASP A 92 -9.13 -21.78 -9.96
C ASP A 92 -8.63 -22.79 -8.91
N ALA A 93 -8.29 -24.00 -9.34
CA ALA A 93 -7.80 -25.06 -8.44
C ALA A 93 -6.47 -24.72 -7.75
N VAL A 94 -5.57 -23.97 -8.40
CA VAL A 94 -4.34 -23.47 -7.77
C VAL A 94 -4.65 -22.41 -6.72
N THR A 95 -5.55 -21.49 -7.02
CA THR A 95 -5.95 -20.42 -6.08
C THR A 95 -6.66 -20.98 -4.86
N GLU A 96 -7.48 -22.02 -4.99
CA GLU A 96 -8.11 -22.72 -3.87
C GLU A 96 -7.07 -23.36 -2.92
N LYS A 97 -5.91 -23.74 -3.46
CA LYS A 97 -4.77 -24.27 -2.69
C LYS A 97 -3.79 -23.20 -2.20
N CYS A 98 -3.99 -21.93 -2.56
CA CYS A 98 -3.12 -20.84 -2.09
C CYS A 98 -3.46 -20.51 -0.63
N PHE A 99 -2.52 -20.81 0.27
CA PHE A 99 -2.69 -20.51 1.70
C PHE A 99 -2.14 -19.13 2.12
N ASP A 100 -1.64 -18.34 1.15
CA ASP A 100 -1.08 -17.01 1.39
C ASP A 100 -1.56 -16.00 0.33
N TYR A 101 -1.78 -14.75 0.77
CA TYR A 101 -2.27 -13.68 -0.09
C TYR A 101 -1.29 -13.30 -1.20
N SER A 102 0.02 -13.40 -0.92
CA SER A 102 1.07 -13.04 -1.87
C SER A 102 0.93 -13.87 -3.14
N ARG A 103 0.89 -15.19 -3.04
CA ARG A 103 0.68 -16.10 -4.18
C ARG A 103 -0.59 -15.75 -4.94
N LEU A 104 -1.71 -15.51 -4.26
CA LEU A 104 -2.97 -15.15 -4.91
C LEU A 104 -2.83 -13.85 -5.74
N VAL A 105 -2.19 -12.83 -5.18
CA VAL A 105 -1.91 -11.56 -5.87
C VAL A 105 -1.00 -11.78 -7.08
N HIS A 106 0.06 -12.59 -6.95
CA HIS A 106 0.98 -12.87 -8.05
C HIS A 106 0.37 -13.73 -9.15
N VAL A 107 -0.45 -14.72 -8.81
CA VAL A 107 -1.23 -15.53 -9.77
C VAL A 107 -2.17 -14.62 -10.55
N SER A 108 -2.95 -13.79 -9.84
CA SER A 108 -3.88 -12.83 -10.45
C SER A 108 -3.14 -11.84 -11.36
N ALA A 109 -2.00 -11.32 -10.91
CA ALA A 109 -1.20 -10.38 -11.69
C ALA A 109 -0.55 -11.01 -12.92
N ALA A 110 -0.25 -12.32 -12.90
CA ALA A 110 0.35 -13.02 -14.03
C ALA A 110 -0.60 -13.13 -15.23
N ILE A 111 -1.91 -13.27 -14.97
CA ILE A 111 -2.94 -13.45 -16.01
C ILE A 111 -3.72 -12.16 -16.33
N ALA A 112 -3.61 -11.13 -15.49
CA ALA A 112 -4.30 -9.86 -15.68
C ALA A 112 -3.99 -9.15 -17.02
N PRO A 113 -2.75 -9.14 -17.55
CA PRO A 113 -2.45 -8.47 -18.83
C PRO A 113 -3.25 -9.01 -20.02
N ASP A 114 -3.61 -10.30 -19.98
CA ASP A 114 -4.34 -10.97 -21.06
C ASP A 114 -5.87 -10.91 -20.85
N ALA A 115 -6.34 -10.34 -19.74
CA ALA A 115 -7.76 -10.24 -19.37
C ALA A 115 -8.46 -9.00 -19.97
N ALA A 116 -8.39 -8.85 -21.29
CA ALA A 116 -9.06 -7.75 -21.98
C ALA A 116 -10.60 -7.83 -21.91
N ASP A 117 -11.15 -9.05 -21.84
CA ASP A 117 -12.59 -9.29 -21.69
C ASP A 117 -13.06 -8.97 -20.26
N PRO A 118 -14.09 -8.11 -20.07
CA PRO A 118 -14.69 -7.82 -18.77
C PRO A 118 -15.04 -9.06 -17.93
N ALA A 119 -15.44 -10.17 -18.56
CA ALA A 119 -15.73 -11.41 -17.85
C ALA A 119 -14.50 -12.00 -17.15
N TYR A 120 -13.32 -11.91 -17.78
CA TYR A 120 -12.06 -12.33 -17.14
C TYR A 120 -11.61 -11.35 -16.06
N GLN A 121 -11.87 -10.05 -16.23
CA GLN A 121 -11.60 -9.07 -15.18
C GLN A 121 -12.42 -9.37 -13.91
N LEU A 122 -13.72 -9.62 -14.09
CA LEU A 122 -14.61 -10.01 -12.99
C LEU A 122 -14.17 -11.33 -12.35
N TRP A 123 -13.75 -12.30 -13.16
CA TRP A 123 -13.21 -13.55 -12.64
C TRP A 123 -11.93 -13.34 -11.80
N ILE A 124 -10.98 -12.53 -12.25
CA ILE A 124 -9.76 -12.25 -11.48
C ILE A 124 -10.07 -11.48 -10.18
N LEU A 125 -11.03 -10.55 -10.23
CA LEU A 125 -11.52 -9.88 -9.02
C LEU A 125 -12.16 -10.88 -8.04
N ASP A 126 -12.95 -11.84 -8.56
CA ASP A 126 -13.56 -12.91 -7.78
C ASP A 126 -12.50 -13.85 -7.16
N LEU A 127 -11.42 -14.16 -7.88
CA LEU A 127 -10.27 -14.93 -7.35
C LEU A 127 -9.65 -14.21 -6.15
N LEU A 128 -9.34 -12.92 -6.29
CA LEU A 128 -8.80 -12.11 -5.18
C LEU A 128 -9.79 -12.01 -4.01
N GLN A 129 -11.09 -12.05 -4.30
CA GLN A 129 -12.11 -11.96 -3.28
C GLN A 129 -12.35 -13.26 -2.51
N LYS A 130 -12.43 -14.38 -3.22
CA LYS A 130 -12.74 -15.71 -2.67
C LYS A 130 -11.52 -16.46 -2.16
N GLY A 131 -10.34 -16.25 -2.77
CA GLY A 131 -9.11 -16.96 -2.45
C GLY A 131 -8.54 -16.70 -1.05
N MET A 132 -9.23 -15.90 -0.23
CA MET A 132 -8.83 -15.55 1.13
C MET A 132 -9.97 -15.80 2.12
N PRO A 133 -10.26 -17.08 2.45
CA PRO A 133 -11.27 -17.40 3.44
C PRO A 133 -10.91 -16.80 4.81
N GLU A 134 -11.94 -16.43 5.58
CA GLU A 134 -11.83 -15.88 6.93
C GLU A 134 -11.23 -16.84 7.96
N SER A 135 -10.84 -18.06 7.55
CA SER A 135 -10.14 -19.04 8.37
C SER A 135 -8.61 -18.90 8.33
N ILE A 136 -8.03 -18.21 7.35
CA ILE A 136 -6.56 -18.08 7.22
C ILE A 136 -6.00 -17.12 8.27
N PRO A 137 -4.89 -17.40 8.98
CA PRO A 137 -4.34 -16.45 9.96
C PRO A 137 -4.10 -15.05 9.37
N VAL A 138 -4.41 -14.01 10.15
CA VAL A 138 -4.30 -12.60 9.73
C VAL A 138 -2.93 -12.25 9.12
N ALA A 139 -1.84 -12.80 9.67
CA ALA A 139 -0.49 -12.58 9.17
C ALA A 139 -0.28 -13.04 7.71
N ARG A 140 -1.06 -14.03 7.24
CA ARG A 140 -1.01 -14.55 5.86
C ARG A 140 -2.00 -13.84 4.92
N ARG A 141 -2.85 -12.95 5.47
CA ARG A 141 -3.78 -12.10 4.70
C ARG A 141 -3.20 -10.73 4.32
N MET A 142 -1.97 -10.44 4.73
CA MET A 142 -1.33 -9.16 4.44
C MET A 142 -0.60 -9.19 3.09
N PRO A 143 -0.86 -8.20 2.21
CA PRO A 143 0.12 -7.89 1.19
C PRO A 143 1.40 -7.37 1.86
N SER A 144 2.51 -7.90 1.39
CA SER A 144 3.85 -7.46 1.75
C SER A 144 4.32 -6.37 0.79
N THR A 145 5.35 -5.62 1.17
CA THR A 145 6.00 -4.66 0.25
C THR A 145 6.61 -5.36 -0.97
N SER A 146 6.96 -6.66 -0.88
CA SER A 146 7.40 -7.47 -2.03
C SER A 146 6.29 -7.73 -3.06
N ASP A 147 5.01 -7.59 -2.68
CA ASP A 147 3.88 -7.77 -3.60
C ASP A 147 3.57 -6.52 -4.42
N THR A 148 4.19 -5.39 -4.09
CA THR A 148 3.98 -4.09 -4.75
C THR A 148 4.05 -4.15 -6.27
N PRO A 149 5.04 -4.83 -6.91
CA PRO A 149 5.08 -4.91 -8.38
C PRO A 149 3.86 -5.61 -8.97
N ALA A 150 3.38 -6.70 -8.36
CA ALA A 150 2.21 -7.44 -8.81
C ALA A 150 0.93 -6.61 -8.63
N ILE A 151 0.82 -5.89 -7.52
CA ILE A 151 -0.31 -4.98 -7.27
C ILE A 151 -0.34 -3.83 -8.28
N ILE A 152 0.82 -3.29 -8.67
CA ILE A 152 0.90 -2.29 -9.74
C ILE A 152 0.38 -2.87 -11.06
N THR A 153 0.77 -4.10 -11.43
CA THR A 153 0.23 -4.77 -12.62
C THR A 153 -1.29 -4.90 -12.57
N LEU A 154 -1.83 -5.29 -11.42
CA LEU A 154 -3.28 -5.38 -11.20
C LEU A 154 -3.98 -4.02 -11.29
N VAL A 155 -3.40 -2.96 -10.73
CA VAL A 155 -3.92 -1.59 -10.84
C VAL A 155 -3.89 -1.10 -12.30
N GLN A 156 -2.87 -1.46 -13.07
CA GLN A 156 -2.81 -1.11 -14.49
C GLN A 156 -3.91 -1.83 -15.30
N ALA A 157 -4.18 -3.09 -14.99
CA ALA A 157 -5.22 -3.88 -15.66
C ALA A 157 -6.64 -3.46 -15.25
N PHE A 158 -6.87 -3.21 -13.95
CA PHE A 158 -8.21 -3.07 -13.37
C PHE A 158 -8.49 -1.70 -12.73
N ARG A 159 -7.57 -0.75 -12.90
CA ARG A 159 -7.60 0.60 -12.29
C ARG A 159 -7.55 0.56 -10.77
N SER A 160 -7.78 1.70 -10.12
CA SER A 160 -7.74 1.85 -8.66
C SER A 160 -8.83 1.07 -7.91
N GLY A 161 -9.91 0.67 -8.59
CA GLY A 161 -11.04 -0.03 -7.98
C GLY A 161 -10.65 -1.33 -7.27
N ILE A 162 -9.67 -2.06 -7.81
CA ILE A 162 -9.16 -3.29 -7.20
C ILE A 162 -8.59 -3.07 -5.79
N LEU A 163 -8.00 -1.90 -5.53
CA LEU A 163 -7.45 -1.59 -4.23
C LEU A 163 -8.56 -1.49 -3.19
N THR A 164 -9.63 -0.76 -3.50
CA THR A 164 -10.73 -0.50 -2.56
C THR A 164 -11.70 -1.68 -2.43
N SER A 165 -11.90 -2.47 -3.50
CA SER A 165 -12.84 -3.61 -3.47
C SER A 165 -12.21 -4.93 -3.02
N CYS A 166 -10.90 -5.11 -3.24
CA CYS A 166 -10.25 -6.40 -3.03
C CYS A 166 -9.15 -6.36 -1.98
N ILE A 167 -8.23 -5.38 -2.08
CA ILE A 167 -7.00 -5.36 -1.26
C ILE A 167 -7.25 -4.75 0.13
N PHE A 168 -7.76 -3.53 0.19
CA PHE A 168 -7.91 -2.80 1.45
C PHE A 168 -8.87 -3.45 2.44
N PRO A 169 -10.06 -3.97 2.04
CA PRO A 169 -11.00 -4.57 3.00
C PRO A 169 -10.46 -5.80 3.72
N ARG A 170 -9.41 -6.44 3.19
CA ARG A 170 -8.87 -7.70 3.70
C ARG A 170 -7.58 -7.56 4.48
N ALA A 171 -6.87 -6.45 4.32
CA ALA A 171 -5.62 -6.29 5.03
C ALA A 171 -5.89 -5.82 6.47
N PRO A 172 -5.24 -6.45 7.47
CA PRO A 172 -5.36 -6.04 8.86
C PRO A 172 -4.88 -4.61 9.05
N THR A 173 -5.34 -3.96 10.13
CA THR A 173 -4.85 -2.63 10.50
C THR A 173 -3.35 -2.63 10.72
N SER A 174 -2.83 -3.66 11.41
CA SER A 174 -1.41 -3.83 11.74
C SER A 174 -0.52 -3.88 10.51
N GLY A 175 0.38 -2.89 10.37
CA GLY A 175 1.37 -2.82 9.29
C GLY A 175 0.83 -2.35 7.94
N MET A 176 -0.49 -2.18 7.81
CA MET A 176 -1.14 -1.68 6.59
C MET A 176 -0.64 -0.29 6.22
N TYR A 177 -0.44 0.60 7.20
CA TYR A 177 0.07 1.95 6.94
C TYR A 177 1.36 1.91 6.11
N LYS A 178 2.34 1.10 6.54
CA LYS A 178 3.64 0.99 5.86
C LYS A 178 3.48 0.43 4.45
N PHE A 179 2.60 -0.55 4.28
CA PHE A 179 2.28 -1.12 2.98
C PHE A 179 1.63 -0.07 2.04
N LEU A 180 0.60 0.65 2.49
CA LEU A 180 -0.12 1.65 1.70
C LEU A 180 0.79 2.79 1.22
N ILE A 181 1.62 3.31 2.12
CA ILE A 181 2.59 4.36 1.81
C ILE A 181 3.67 3.83 0.84
N GLY A 182 4.18 2.63 1.07
CA GLY A 182 5.14 1.99 0.17
C GLY A 182 4.56 1.78 -1.23
N LEU A 183 3.31 1.33 -1.33
CA LEU A 183 2.59 1.15 -2.59
C LEU A 183 2.37 2.50 -3.29
N ALA A 184 1.94 3.53 -2.56
CA ALA A 184 1.75 4.87 -3.11
C ALA A 184 3.05 5.48 -3.66
N HIS A 185 4.18 5.30 -2.96
CA HIS A 185 5.50 5.69 -3.47
C HIS A 185 5.86 4.92 -4.75
N ALA A 186 5.68 3.61 -4.78
CA ALA A 186 6.01 2.79 -5.94
C ALA A 186 5.14 3.16 -7.16
N LEU A 187 3.86 3.43 -6.96
CA LEU A 187 2.95 3.94 -7.99
C LEU A 187 3.41 5.31 -8.50
N ASN A 188 3.83 6.22 -7.62
CA ASN A 188 4.35 7.52 -8.01
C ASN A 188 5.66 7.42 -8.81
N ASN A 189 6.59 6.56 -8.39
CA ASN A 189 7.84 6.31 -9.12
C ASN A 189 7.55 5.73 -10.52
N ARG A 190 6.59 4.79 -10.62
CA ARG A 190 6.12 4.24 -11.90
C ARG A 190 5.56 5.34 -12.80
N ARG A 191 4.76 6.25 -12.24
CA ARG A 191 4.19 7.41 -12.96
C ARG A 191 5.28 8.32 -13.54
N GLN A 192 6.37 8.54 -12.81
CA GLN A 192 7.50 9.36 -13.28
C GLN A 192 8.30 8.68 -14.39
N LEU A 193 8.36 7.35 -14.41
CA LEU A 193 9.11 6.57 -15.41
C LEU A 193 8.31 6.31 -16.70
N SER A 194 6.99 6.41 -16.68
CA SER A 194 6.13 6.12 -17.83
C SER A 194 5.50 7.40 -18.39
N PRO A 195 5.96 7.91 -19.56
CA PRO A 195 5.38 9.11 -20.17
C PRO A 195 4.00 8.87 -20.83
N THR A 196 3.47 7.64 -20.76
CA THR A 196 2.19 7.28 -21.38
C THR A 196 0.96 7.78 -20.61
N PRO A 197 -0.16 8.06 -21.31
CA PRO A 197 -1.36 8.71 -20.77
C PRO A 197 -2.27 7.87 -19.84
N ASP A 198 -1.89 6.66 -19.42
CA ASP A 198 -2.65 5.86 -18.41
C ASP A 198 -2.61 6.45 -16.97
N LEU A 199 -2.08 7.67 -16.86
CA LEU A 199 -1.96 8.53 -15.69
C LEU A 199 -3.19 8.63 -14.78
N PRO A 200 -4.46 8.68 -15.26
CA PRO A 200 -5.61 8.82 -14.37
C PRO A 200 -5.73 7.64 -13.39
N SER A 201 -5.53 6.41 -13.88
CA SER A 201 -5.69 5.20 -13.08
C SER A 201 -4.65 5.08 -11.95
N ILE A 202 -3.38 5.45 -12.24
CA ILE A 202 -2.29 5.44 -11.27
C ILE A 202 -2.47 6.55 -10.25
N LYS A 203 -2.90 7.75 -10.69
CA LYS A 203 -3.18 8.87 -9.79
C LYS A 203 -4.29 8.49 -8.80
N ASP A 204 -5.39 7.92 -9.30
CA ASP A 204 -6.50 7.45 -8.47
C ASP A 204 -6.09 6.34 -7.51
N ALA A 205 -5.16 5.47 -7.92
CA ALA A 205 -4.63 4.42 -7.05
C ALA A 205 -3.74 4.98 -5.93
N ILE A 206 -2.89 5.97 -6.23
CA ILE A 206 -2.13 6.72 -5.21
C ILE A 206 -3.11 7.35 -4.21
N TRP A 207 -4.20 7.95 -4.70
CA TRP A 207 -5.22 8.54 -3.84
C TRP A 207 -5.94 7.55 -2.98
N ALA A 208 -6.32 6.40 -3.53
CA ALA A 208 -6.93 5.33 -2.75
C ALA A 208 -6.00 4.90 -1.60
N CYS A 209 -4.69 4.77 -1.86
CA CYS A 209 -3.71 4.45 -0.83
C CYS A 209 -3.61 5.52 0.26
N ILE A 210 -3.53 6.80 -0.12
CA ILE A 210 -3.46 7.92 0.84
C ILE A 210 -4.74 7.98 1.68
N ALA A 211 -5.91 7.92 1.05
CA ALA A 211 -7.20 7.96 1.74
C ALA A 211 -7.34 6.82 2.75
N ALA A 212 -6.86 5.62 2.42
CA ALA A 212 -6.81 4.48 3.32
C ALA A 212 -5.73 4.60 4.42
N ALA A 213 -4.63 5.30 4.15
CA ALA A 213 -3.53 5.47 5.11
C ALA A 213 -3.82 6.56 6.16
N ILE A 214 -4.60 7.60 5.82
CA ILE A 214 -4.98 8.67 6.75
C ILE A 214 -5.61 8.12 8.03
N PRO A 215 -6.68 7.32 8.06
CA PRO A 215 -7.23 6.84 9.33
C PRO A 215 -6.25 5.96 10.13
N LEU A 216 -5.15 5.51 9.54
CA LEU A 216 -4.16 4.63 10.16
C LEU A 216 -2.92 5.36 10.69
N TRP A 217 -2.82 6.69 10.52
CA TRP A 217 -1.62 7.42 10.95
C TRP A 217 -1.46 7.42 12.49
N GLU A 218 -2.57 7.34 13.23
CA GLU A 218 -2.60 7.25 14.70
C GLU A 218 -2.57 5.81 15.24
N THR A 219 -2.90 4.81 14.40
CA THR A 219 -3.05 3.42 14.82
C THR A 219 -1.72 2.65 14.69
N ASP A 220 -1.61 1.46 15.29
CA ASP A 220 -0.43 0.56 15.24
C ASP A 220 0.82 0.93 16.04
N PHE A 221 0.67 1.52 17.22
CA PHE A 221 1.83 1.75 18.09
C PHE A 221 1.71 0.95 19.38
N SER A 222 2.66 0.05 19.59
CA SER A 222 2.86 -0.53 20.91
C SER A 222 3.40 0.58 21.82
N ALA A 223 2.81 0.73 23.00
CA ALA A 223 3.19 1.73 24.00
C ALA A 223 4.59 1.47 24.62
N HIS A 224 5.46 0.72 23.94
CA HIS A 224 6.70 0.16 24.47
C HIS A 224 7.95 0.67 23.74
N THR A 225 7.80 1.62 22.81
CA THR A 225 8.92 2.27 22.16
C THR A 225 9.10 3.70 22.69
N ASP A 226 10.33 4.08 23.02
CA ASP A 226 10.69 5.46 23.39
C ASP A 226 10.51 6.48 22.25
N TYR A 227 10.17 5.99 21.06
CA TYR A 227 10.03 6.77 19.83
C TYR A 227 8.55 6.88 19.43
N ASP A 228 8.12 8.09 19.11
CA ASP A 228 6.81 8.39 18.54
C ASP A 228 6.92 8.48 17.01
N PRO A 229 6.41 7.50 16.25
CA PRO A 229 6.47 7.45 14.79
C PRO A 229 5.40 8.31 14.08
N ARG A 230 4.41 8.86 14.80
CA ARG A 230 3.34 9.67 14.20
C ARG A 230 3.86 10.82 13.33
N PRO A 231 4.90 11.58 13.74
CA PRO A 231 5.39 12.69 12.95
C PRO A 231 5.93 12.24 11.58
N ASP A 232 6.69 11.14 11.54
CA ASP A 232 7.24 10.57 10.31
C ASP A 232 6.12 10.09 9.38
N ARG A 233 5.07 9.48 9.96
CA ARG A 233 3.91 9.04 9.18
C ARG A 233 3.16 10.21 8.53
N ILE A 234 2.87 11.25 9.31
CA ILE A 234 2.22 12.45 8.78
C ILE A 234 3.08 13.08 7.68
N CYS A 235 4.40 13.15 7.88
CA CYS A 235 5.32 13.68 6.87
C CYS A 235 5.29 12.84 5.58
N GLN A 236 5.24 11.51 5.67
CA GLN A 236 5.12 10.63 4.49
C GLN A 236 3.80 10.83 3.73
N ILE A 237 2.66 10.91 4.43
CA ILE A 237 1.37 11.19 3.77
C ILE A 237 1.44 12.51 3.01
N VAL A 238 1.92 13.56 3.68
CA VAL A 238 2.01 14.92 3.11
C VAL A 238 2.99 14.97 1.95
N TYR A 239 4.14 14.30 2.07
CA TYR A 239 5.11 14.15 1.00
C TYR A 239 4.51 13.50 -0.25
N ILE A 240 3.72 12.43 -0.09
CA ILE A 240 3.08 11.79 -1.24
C ILE A 240 1.96 12.67 -1.81
N CYS A 241 1.10 13.30 -0.98
CA CYS A 241 0.08 14.27 -1.44
C CYS A 241 0.74 15.39 -2.28
N PHE A 242 1.92 15.81 -1.87
CA PHE A 242 2.71 16.83 -2.54
C PHE A 242 3.23 16.33 -3.90
N LEU A 243 3.93 15.20 -3.94
CA LEU A 243 4.48 14.61 -5.18
C LEU A 243 3.39 14.30 -6.22
N SER A 244 2.20 13.95 -5.75
CA SER A 244 1.06 13.63 -6.61
C SER A 244 0.35 14.89 -7.16
N GLY A 245 0.67 16.06 -6.62
CA GLY A 245 0.24 17.38 -7.09
C GLY A 245 -1.14 17.81 -6.59
N ASP A 246 -1.64 17.24 -5.49
CA ASP A 246 -2.96 17.60 -4.94
C ASP A 246 -2.97 17.47 -3.40
N LEU A 247 -2.64 18.57 -2.73
CA LEU A 247 -2.65 18.67 -1.28
C LEU A 247 -4.08 18.77 -0.69
N SER A 248 -5.12 18.98 -1.51
CA SER A 248 -6.51 18.99 -1.02
C SER A 248 -6.90 17.65 -0.39
N ARG A 249 -6.26 16.57 -0.80
CA ARG A 249 -6.46 15.22 -0.23
C ARG A 249 -5.94 15.08 1.19
N CYS A 250 -4.97 15.91 1.56
CA CYS A 250 -4.47 16.03 2.92
C CYS A 250 -5.35 16.96 3.79
N ALA A 251 -6.42 17.58 3.26
CA ALA A 251 -7.28 18.47 4.03
C ALA A 251 -7.94 17.78 5.23
N GLY A 252 -8.39 16.53 5.08
CA GLY A 252 -8.96 15.75 6.18
C GLY A 252 -7.94 15.49 7.29
N LEU A 253 -6.70 15.16 6.92
CA LEU A 253 -5.59 15.02 7.87
C LEU A 253 -5.32 16.35 8.58
N PHE A 254 -5.17 17.46 7.85
CA PHE A 254 -4.92 18.77 8.44
C PHE A 254 -6.06 19.26 9.34
N ALA A 255 -7.32 18.98 8.98
CA ALA A 255 -8.47 19.26 9.81
C ALA A 255 -8.42 18.45 11.11
N SER A 256 -8.11 17.15 11.04
CA SER A 256 -7.92 16.27 12.20
C SER A 256 -6.78 16.73 13.11
N LEU A 257 -5.64 17.14 12.53
CA LEU A 257 -4.52 17.70 13.31
C LEU A 257 -4.88 19.03 13.98
N SER A 258 -5.79 19.79 13.36
CA SER A 258 -6.24 21.09 13.84
C SER A 258 -7.42 21.01 14.82
N SER A 259 -8.16 19.90 14.84
CA SER A 259 -9.24 19.64 15.80
C SER A 259 -8.64 19.11 17.10
N THR A 260 -7.82 19.94 17.75
CA THR A 260 -7.40 19.69 19.12
C THR A 260 -8.53 20.16 20.03
N ASP A 261 -9.47 19.27 20.33
CA ASP A 261 -10.48 19.47 21.40
C ASP A 261 -9.85 19.40 22.81
N THR A 262 -8.53 19.56 22.90
CA THR A 262 -7.77 19.41 24.14
C THR A 262 -7.90 20.65 25.00
N VAL A 263 -8.49 20.47 26.19
CA VAL A 263 -8.68 21.55 27.17
C VAL A 263 -7.38 21.83 27.97
N ASN A 264 -6.40 20.93 27.93
CA ASN A 264 -5.16 21.03 28.71
C ASN A 264 -3.99 21.60 27.90
N VAL A 265 -3.43 22.72 28.37
CA VAL A 265 -2.26 23.41 27.78
C VAL A 265 -1.05 22.48 27.60
N GLU A 266 -0.79 21.55 28.52
CA GLU A 266 0.34 20.62 28.41
C GLU A 266 0.18 19.67 27.22
N GLN A 267 -1.03 19.17 26.99
CA GLN A 267 -1.34 18.32 25.84
C GLN A 267 -1.22 19.09 24.53
N ILE A 268 -1.66 20.36 24.51
CA ILE A 268 -1.50 21.24 23.34
C ILE A 268 -0.01 21.44 23.02
N VAL A 269 0.81 21.79 24.02
CA VAL A 269 2.26 21.99 23.83
C VAL A 269 2.91 20.71 23.30
N GLN A 270 2.57 19.56 23.88
CA GLN A 270 3.11 18.28 23.44
C GLN A 270 2.69 17.94 22.00
N HIS A 271 1.42 18.15 21.65
CA HIS A 271 0.89 17.93 20.30
C HIS A 271 1.61 18.81 19.27
N VAL A 272 1.78 20.11 19.55
CA VAL A 272 2.49 21.01 18.63
C VAL A 272 3.96 20.65 18.51
N LYS A 273 4.61 20.28 19.63
CA LYS A 273 6.03 19.91 19.65
C LYS A 273 6.30 18.62 18.88
N VAL A 274 5.44 17.61 19.07
CA VAL A 274 5.62 16.28 18.48
C VAL A 274 5.13 16.26 17.03
N ILE A 275 3.98 16.86 16.72
CA ILE A 275 3.36 16.73 15.39
C ILE A 275 3.60 17.96 14.53
N HIS A 276 3.17 19.15 14.98
CA HIS A 276 3.16 20.32 14.11
C HIS A 276 4.57 20.78 13.74
N LEU A 277 5.52 20.75 14.69
CA LEU A 277 6.89 21.21 14.44
C LEU A 277 7.65 20.35 13.41
N PRO A 278 7.72 19.02 13.55
CA PRO A 278 8.33 18.18 12.51
C PRO A 278 7.64 18.34 11.17
N LEU A 279 6.31 18.44 11.16
CA LEU A 279 5.55 18.65 9.94
C LEU A 279 5.90 19.98 9.25
N ILE A 280 5.99 21.08 9.99
CA ILE A 280 6.43 22.39 9.46
C ILE A 280 7.83 22.29 8.87
N LYS A 281 8.76 21.60 9.54
CA LYS A 281 10.12 21.41 9.03
C LYS A 281 10.14 20.60 7.73
N ALA A 282 9.42 19.49 7.68
CA ALA A 282 9.31 18.65 6.50
C ALA A 282 8.69 19.41 5.32
N LEU A 283 7.65 20.21 5.59
CA LEU A 283 7.01 21.04 4.59
C LEU A 283 7.92 22.15 4.08
N ASN A 284 8.64 22.84 4.97
CA ASN A 284 9.64 23.83 4.58
C ASN A 284 10.68 23.21 3.62
N PHE A 285 11.19 22.02 3.96
CA PHE A 285 12.11 21.29 3.09
C PHE A 285 11.49 21.03 1.71
N LEU A 286 10.26 20.51 1.66
CA LEU A 286 9.55 20.23 0.40
C LEU A 286 9.32 21.48 -0.45
N PHE A 287 8.88 22.57 0.17
CA PHE A 287 8.70 23.82 -0.56
C PHE A 287 10.03 24.34 -1.09
N THR A 288 11.09 24.33 -0.28
CA THR A 288 12.40 24.80 -0.73
C THR A 288 12.92 24.01 -1.92
N GLU A 289 12.73 22.68 -1.94
CA GLU A 289 13.17 21.83 -3.06
C GLU A 289 12.34 22.00 -4.33
N HIS A 290 11.05 22.32 -4.22
CA HIS A 290 10.10 22.24 -5.34
C HIS A 290 9.33 23.54 -5.63
N ILE A 291 9.70 24.67 -5.00
CA ILE A 291 9.01 25.96 -5.09
C ILE A 291 8.88 26.47 -6.54
N LEU A 292 9.93 26.29 -7.35
CA LEU A 292 9.97 26.83 -8.72
C LEU A 292 9.00 26.10 -9.65
N ASP A 293 8.77 24.81 -9.42
CA ASP A 293 7.87 23.99 -10.24
C ASP A 293 6.40 24.17 -9.87
N MET A 294 6.11 24.74 -8.69
CA MET A 294 4.75 24.83 -8.13
C MET A 294 4.12 26.22 -8.16
N ALA A 295 4.86 27.26 -8.55
CA ALA A 295 4.35 28.63 -8.64
C ALA A 295 2.98 28.77 -9.34
N PRO A 296 2.66 28.06 -10.45
CA PRO A 296 1.34 28.17 -11.10
C PRO A 296 0.20 27.44 -10.35
N HIS A 297 0.51 26.61 -9.34
CA HIS A 297 -0.45 25.74 -8.64
C HIS A 297 -0.79 26.20 -7.23
N TRP A 298 -0.53 27.46 -6.91
CA TRP A 298 -0.75 28.07 -5.60
C TRP A 298 -2.13 27.85 -4.95
N PRO A 299 -3.27 27.79 -5.69
CA PRO A 299 -4.57 27.47 -5.10
C PRO A 299 -4.65 26.09 -4.42
N ILE A 300 -3.80 25.15 -4.83
CA ILE A 300 -3.74 23.79 -4.27
C ILE A 300 -3.19 23.80 -2.82
N LEU A 301 -2.57 24.90 -2.38
CA LEU A 301 -1.99 25.06 -1.05
C LEU A 301 -2.98 25.56 0.02
N GLU A 302 -4.25 25.83 -0.31
CA GLU A 302 -5.22 26.38 0.65
C GLU A 302 -5.37 25.53 1.94
N PRO A 303 -5.53 24.20 1.89
CA PRO A 303 -5.64 23.39 3.11
C PRO A 303 -4.42 23.54 4.02
N PHE A 304 -3.24 23.72 3.40
CA PHE A 304 -1.99 23.92 4.11
C PHE A 304 -1.90 25.32 4.73
N ARG A 305 -2.33 26.37 4.01
CA ARG A 305 -2.43 27.74 4.57
C ARG A 305 -3.35 27.77 5.78
N SER A 306 -4.50 27.10 5.69
CA SER A 306 -5.44 26.96 6.79
C SER A 306 -4.82 26.24 7.99
N PHE A 307 -4.05 25.16 7.76
CA PHE A 307 -3.28 24.47 8.80
C PHE A 307 -2.20 25.36 9.45
N LEU A 308 -1.42 26.09 8.66
CA LEU A 308 -0.37 26.99 9.17
C LEU A 308 -0.97 28.14 9.97
N ALA A 309 -2.04 28.77 9.47
CA ALA A 309 -2.72 29.86 10.17
C ALA A 309 -3.25 29.40 11.54
N ARG A 310 -3.85 28.20 11.61
CA ARG A 310 -4.28 27.61 12.88
C ARG A 310 -3.11 27.28 13.80
N THR A 311 -2.02 26.73 13.26
CA THR A 311 -0.81 26.44 14.04
C THR A 311 -0.20 27.72 14.61
N LEU A 312 -0.19 28.81 13.84
CA LEU A 312 0.26 30.12 14.28
C LEU A 312 -0.64 30.67 15.40
N LEU A 313 -1.96 30.58 15.23
CA LEU A 313 -2.93 30.99 16.25
C LEU A 313 -2.75 30.21 17.55
N LEU A 314 -2.49 28.90 17.45
CA LEU A 314 -2.21 28.06 18.60
C LEU A 314 -0.90 28.47 19.29
N ALA A 315 0.14 28.76 18.51
CA ALA A 315 1.43 29.24 19.01
C ALA A 315 1.30 30.59 19.72
N THR A 316 0.54 31.53 19.17
CA THR A 316 0.30 32.84 19.80
C THR A 316 -0.52 32.70 21.08
N HIS A 317 -1.55 31.85 21.09
CA HIS A 317 -2.34 31.56 22.28
C HIS A 317 -1.48 30.97 23.41
N LEU A 318 -0.64 29.97 23.10
CA LEU A 318 0.30 29.39 24.06
C LEU A 318 1.28 30.44 24.60
N ARG A 319 1.85 31.28 23.72
CA ARG A 319 2.75 32.37 24.11
C ARG A 319 2.08 33.31 25.11
N ASP A 320 0.86 33.72 24.83
CA ASP A 320 0.13 34.68 25.65
C ASP A 320 -0.31 34.05 26.98
N HIS A 321 -0.70 32.77 26.97
CA HIS A 321 -0.95 31.97 28.18
C HIS A 321 0.31 31.89 29.08
N PHE A 322 1.48 31.57 28.52
CA PHE A 322 2.73 31.53 29.29
C PHE A 322 3.16 32.90 29.81
N LYS A 323 2.91 33.99 29.06
CA LYS A 323 3.14 35.36 29.56
C LYS A 323 2.25 35.69 30.75
N ALA A 324 0.96 35.39 30.67
CA ALA A 324 -0.01 35.67 31.73
C ALA A 324 0.32 34.92 33.03
N HIS A 325 0.90 33.72 32.92
CA HIS A 325 1.32 32.89 34.06
C HIS A 325 2.81 33.02 34.39
N SER A 326 3.53 33.94 33.75
CA SER A 326 4.93 34.19 34.05
C SER A 326 5.07 34.93 35.37
N PRO A 327 5.81 34.39 36.36
CA PRO A 327 5.99 35.02 37.67
C PRO A 327 7.00 36.16 37.54
N VAL A 328 6.61 37.25 36.89
CA VAL A 328 7.45 38.47 36.81
C VAL A 328 6.94 39.55 37.76
N SER A 329 5.76 39.43 38.40
CA SER A 329 5.30 40.47 39.35
C SER A 329 4.27 40.05 40.40
N ARG A 330 4.33 38.83 40.98
CA ARG A 330 3.62 38.58 42.25
C ARG A 330 4.54 37.88 43.25
N THR A 331 5.05 38.69 44.17
CA THR A 331 5.47 38.25 45.50
C THR A 331 4.36 37.43 46.15
N THR A 332 4.79 36.48 46.98
CA THR A 332 4.03 35.69 47.97
C THR A 332 3.16 34.52 47.49
N HIS A 333 3.72 33.32 47.74
CA HIS A 333 3.09 32.10 48.25
C HIS A 333 1.72 31.69 47.68
N MET A 334 1.72 30.79 46.70
CA MET A 334 1.19 29.43 46.85
C MET A 334 1.53 28.63 45.58
N ALA A 335 2.39 27.63 45.74
CA ALA A 335 2.77 26.71 44.68
C ALA A 335 1.66 25.67 44.51
N THR A 336 0.78 25.89 43.54
CA THR A 336 0.11 24.78 42.84
C THR A 336 0.93 24.49 41.59
N SER A 337 1.42 23.25 41.52
CA SER A 337 2.33 22.69 40.52
C SER A 337 1.99 23.11 39.08
N LEU A 338 2.83 23.96 38.48
CA LEU A 338 2.94 24.13 37.04
C LEU A 338 3.92 23.09 36.44
N PRO A 339 3.73 22.66 35.18
CA PRO A 339 4.37 21.46 34.63
C PRO A 339 5.88 21.61 34.38
N LYS A 340 6.56 20.46 34.23
CA LYS A 340 8.03 20.29 34.10
C LYS A 340 8.68 20.91 32.86
N VAL A 341 7.93 21.48 31.92
CA VAL A 341 8.50 22.27 30.81
C VAL A 341 8.66 23.71 31.33
N GLY A 342 9.89 24.17 31.49
CA GLY A 342 10.16 25.47 32.09
C GLY A 342 9.43 26.59 31.34
N LEU A 343 8.71 27.46 32.06
CA LEU A 343 7.90 28.54 31.47
C LEU A 343 8.72 29.49 30.55
N LYS A 344 10.03 29.63 30.80
CA LYS A 344 10.98 30.32 29.91
C LYS A 344 11.22 29.58 28.59
N GLU A 345 11.29 28.25 28.62
CA GLU A 345 11.49 27.40 27.43
C GLU A 345 10.24 27.41 26.55
N GLY A 346 9.04 27.32 27.15
CA GLY A 346 7.77 27.43 26.42
C GLY A 346 7.60 28.77 25.69
N LEU A 347 7.99 29.89 26.33
CA LEU A 347 7.93 31.22 25.73
C LEU A 347 8.94 31.41 24.57
N ALA A 348 10.19 30.98 24.76
CA ALA A 348 11.20 31.05 23.71
C ALA A 348 10.84 30.17 22.51
N TRP A 349 10.25 29.00 22.78
CA TRP A 349 9.78 28.07 21.78
C TRP A 349 8.59 28.62 20.98
N ALA A 350 7.58 29.17 21.63
CA ALA A 350 6.42 29.76 20.96
C ALA A 350 6.82 30.98 20.11
N LYS A 351 7.80 31.77 20.57
CA LYS A 351 8.37 32.89 19.82
C LYS A 351 9.06 32.42 18.53
N ARG A 352 9.92 31.39 18.59
CA ARG A 352 10.58 30.81 17.41
C ARG A 352 9.57 30.20 16.44
N LEU A 353 8.51 29.55 16.94
CA LEU A 353 7.45 29.00 16.10
C LEU A 353 6.69 30.11 15.36
N VAL A 354 6.36 31.20 16.04
CA VAL A 354 5.74 32.39 15.42
C VAL A 354 6.67 33.01 14.38
N GLU A 355 7.95 33.19 14.68
CA GLU A 355 8.95 33.74 13.75
C GLU A 355 9.11 32.85 12.52
N ASN A 356 9.26 31.53 12.72
CA ASN A 356 9.41 30.56 11.64
C ASN A 356 8.15 30.43 10.78
N VAL A 357 6.94 30.57 11.32
CA VAL A 357 5.70 30.44 10.55
C VAL A 357 5.32 31.76 9.87
N SER A 358 5.59 32.90 10.50
CA SER A 358 5.26 34.23 9.93
C SER A 358 6.07 34.56 8.68
N GLN A 359 7.29 34.03 8.57
CA GLN A 359 8.13 34.15 7.36
C GLN A 359 7.53 33.46 6.11
N TRP A 360 6.51 32.61 6.27
CA TRP A 360 5.90 31.84 5.17
C TRP A 360 4.50 32.30 4.76
N ILE A 361 3.84 33.10 5.62
CA ILE A 361 2.49 33.61 5.37
C ILE A 361 2.53 34.96 4.65
N LEU A 362 3.59 35.74 4.88
CA LEU A 362 3.93 36.99 4.19
C LEU A 362 4.73 36.68 2.93
#